data_AF-A0A8B6XM29-F1
#
_entry.id   AF-A0A8B6XM29-F1
#
_cell.length_a   1.000
_cell.length_b   1.000
_cell.length_c   1.000
_cell.angle_alpha   90.00
_cell.angle_beta   90.00
_cell.angle_gamma   90.00
#
_symmetry.space_group_name_H-M   'P 1'
#
loop_
_entity.id
_entity.type
_entity.pdbx_description
1 polymer ?
#
loop_
_entity_poly.entity_id
_entity_poly.type
_entity_poly.pdbx_seq_one_letter_code
_entity_poly.pdbx_strand_id
1 'polypeptide(L)'
;MLFFVVFFIQIILCGVYSLGISAVGTVGWINGAAQVDTKSGGSKVVSAMMFITAALWTVLCILMTLLLRKVHSAYRRSGASFEKAQGEFARGIASNKNVQNAAAEAVKGGFSK
;
A
#
# COMPACT_ATOMS: atom_id res chain seq x y z
N MET A 1 -9.36 -8.45 6.02
CA MET A 1 -9.22 -9.64 5.15
C MET A 1 -9.95 -9.45 3.82
N LEU A 2 -11.29 -9.34 3.79
CA LEU A 2 -12.09 -9.18 2.56
C LEU A 2 -11.65 -7.99 1.68
N PHE A 3 -11.42 -6.83 2.28
CA PHE A 3 -10.93 -5.64 1.56
C PHE A 3 -9.67 -5.93 0.74
N PHE A 4 -8.68 -6.62 1.32
CA PHE A 4 -7.43 -6.93 0.63
C PHE A 4 -7.63 -7.90 -0.53
N VAL A 5 -8.50 -8.91 -0.37
CA VAL A 5 -8.80 -9.88 -1.42
C VAL A 5 -9.52 -9.21 -2.59
N VAL A 6 -10.57 -8.44 -2.30
CA VAL A 6 -11.33 -7.71 -3.33
C VAL A 6 -10.45 -6.68 -4.04
N PHE A 7 -9.66 -5.91 -3.29
CA PHE A 7 -8.76 -4.92 -3.86
C PHE A 7 -7.62 -5.54 -4.67
N PHE A 8 -7.12 -6.72 -4.27
CA PHE A 8 -6.14 -7.48 -5.05
C PHE A 8 -6.72 -7.98 -6.37
N ILE A 9 -7.95 -8.51 -6.37
CA ILE A 9 -8.65 -8.89 -7.60
C ILE A 9 -8.87 -7.66 -8.49
N GLN A 10 -9.23 -6.51 -7.92
CA GLN A 10 -9.35 -5.26 -8.68
C GLN A 10 -8.03 -4.85 -9.35
N ILE A 11 -6.87 -5.02 -8.69
CA ILE A 11 -5.56 -4.77 -9.31
C ILE A 11 -5.30 -5.70 -10.50
N ILE A 12 -5.63 -6.99 -10.37
CA ILE A 12 -5.50 -7.96 -11.48
C ILE A 12 -6.38 -7.53 -12.66
N LEU A 13 -7.65 -7.21 -12.39
CA LEU A 13 -8.58 -6.74 -13.42
C LEU A 13 -8.07 -5.47 -14.09
N CYS A 14 -7.61 -4.48 -13.30
CA CYS A 14 -7.01 -3.25 -13.78
C CYS A 14 -5.82 -3.51 -14.72
N GLY A 15 -4.97 -4.50 -14.39
CA GLY A 15 -3.90 -4.98 -15.27
C GLY A 15 -4.41 -5.57 -16.59
N VAL A 16 -5.45 -6.41 -16.55
CA VAL A 16 -6.08 -6.98 -17.75
C VAL A 16 -6.69 -5.89 -18.64
N TYR A 17 -7.33 -4.88 -18.05
CA TYR A 17 -7.85 -3.71 -18.79
C TYR A 17 -6.73 -2.88 -19.43
N SER A 18 -5.61 -2.68 -18.73
CA SER A 18 -4.42 -2.00 -19.28
C SER A 18 -3.82 -2.73 -20.50
N LEU A 19 -3.75 -4.07 -20.45
CA LEU A 19 -3.21 -4.87 -21.56
C LEU A 19 -4.09 -4.81 -22.81
N GLY A 20 -5.41 -4.74 -22.66
CA GLY A 20 -6.30 -4.61 -23.82
C GLY A 20 -6.41 -5.90 -24.63
N ILE A 21 -6.69 -7.04 -24.00
CA ILE A 21 -6.86 -8.33 -24.71
C ILE A 21 -8.17 -8.30 -25.51
N SER A 22 -8.11 -8.54 -26.84
CA SER A 22 -9.28 -8.41 -27.73
C SER A 22 -10.45 -9.31 -27.35
N ALA A 23 -10.20 -10.48 -26.74
CA ALA A 23 -11.24 -11.43 -26.32
C ALA A 23 -12.19 -10.90 -25.22
N VAL A 24 -11.75 -9.89 -24.45
CA VAL A 24 -12.52 -9.32 -23.33
C VAL A 24 -13.10 -7.93 -23.66
N GLY A 25 -12.99 -7.47 -24.91
CA GLY A 25 -13.56 -6.20 -25.35
C GLY A 25 -12.94 -4.96 -24.71
N THR A 26 -11.68 -5.04 -24.28
CA THR A 26 -10.99 -3.97 -23.56
C THR A 26 -10.21 -3.04 -24.48
N VAL A 27 -9.87 -1.85 -24.00
CA VAL A 27 -9.10 -0.85 -24.74
C VAL A 27 -7.78 -0.63 -24.01
N GLY A 28 -6.69 -1.15 -24.57
CA GLY A 28 -5.38 -1.17 -23.91
C GLY A 28 -4.23 -1.29 -24.91
N TRP A 29 -3.02 -1.55 -24.42
CA TRP A 29 -1.79 -1.51 -25.21
C TRP A 29 -1.82 -2.40 -26.47
N ILE A 30 -2.31 -3.64 -26.35
CA ILE A 30 -2.33 -4.60 -27.46
C ILE A 30 -3.31 -4.16 -28.56
N ASN A 31 -4.55 -3.83 -28.18
CA ASN A 31 -5.56 -3.36 -29.12
C ASN A 31 -5.21 -1.99 -29.74
N GLY A 32 -4.59 -1.09 -28.96
CA GLY A 32 -4.09 0.18 -29.47
C GLY A 32 -3.02 -0.01 -30.54
N ALA A 33 -2.09 -0.95 -30.33
CA ALA A 33 -1.06 -1.31 -31.30
C ALA A 33 -1.65 -1.94 -32.58
N ALA A 34 -2.66 -2.79 -32.46
CA ALA A 34 -3.35 -3.38 -33.60
C ALA A 34 -4.05 -2.34 -34.49
N GLN A 35 -4.46 -1.21 -33.92
CA GLN A 35 -5.15 -0.12 -34.64
C GLN A 35 -4.20 0.93 -35.24
N VAL A 36 -2.88 0.81 -35.02
CA VAL A 36 -1.88 1.73 -35.61
C VAL A 36 -1.83 1.58 -37.13
N ASP A 37 -1.99 0.35 -37.64
CA ASP A 37 -1.84 0.08 -39.05
C ASP A 37 -3.08 0.50 -39.85
N THR A 38 -2.94 1.60 -40.58
CA THR A 38 -4.02 2.21 -41.36
C THR A 38 -4.35 1.36 -42.61
N LYS A 39 -3.45 0.47 -43.05
CA LYS A 39 -3.71 -0.44 -44.19
C LYS A 39 -4.75 -1.50 -43.87
N SER A 40 -4.97 -1.79 -42.59
CA SER A 40 -5.91 -2.79 -42.10
C SER A 40 -7.30 -2.21 -41.77
N GLY A 41 -7.55 -0.94 -42.13
CA GLY A 41 -8.78 -0.22 -41.75
C GLY A 41 -8.71 0.46 -40.39
N GLY A 42 -7.54 0.49 -39.73
CA GLY A 42 -7.34 1.16 -38.45
C GLY A 42 -7.27 2.68 -38.56
N SER A 43 -7.83 3.39 -37.58
CA SER A 43 -7.75 4.85 -37.50
C SER A 43 -6.66 5.28 -36.51
N LYS A 44 -5.71 6.10 -36.97
CA LYS A 44 -4.65 6.67 -36.10
C LYS A 44 -5.22 7.41 -34.89
N VAL A 45 -6.37 8.07 -35.07
CA VAL A 45 -7.05 8.80 -33.98
C VAL A 45 -7.56 7.81 -32.92
N VAL A 46 -8.17 6.71 -33.35
CA VAL A 46 -8.63 5.66 -32.42
C VAL A 46 -7.44 5.07 -31.67
N SER A 47 -6.38 4.67 -32.38
CA SER A 47 -5.16 4.15 -31.77
C SER A 47 -4.56 5.09 -30.71
N ALA A 48 -4.49 6.39 -31.01
CA ALA A 48 -4.01 7.39 -30.05
C ALA A 48 -4.88 7.46 -28.79
N MET A 49 -6.22 7.45 -28.92
CA MET A 49 -7.12 7.41 -27.76
C MET A 49 -6.99 6.12 -26.96
N MET A 50 -6.72 4.99 -27.61
CA MET A 50 -6.46 3.70 -26.95
C MET A 50 -5.15 3.72 -26.16
N PHE A 51 -4.10 4.36 -26.65
CA PHE A 51 -2.84 4.50 -25.90
C PHE A 51 -2.98 5.42 -24.68
N ILE A 52 -3.73 6.51 -24.80
CA ILE A 52 -3.99 7.41 -23.65
C ILE A 52 -4.73 6.65 -22.54
N THR A 53 -5.79 5.92 -22.90
CA THR A 53 -6.56 5.11 -21.94
C THR A 53 -5.71 3.99 -21.36
N ALA A 54 -4.88 3.31 -22.15
CA ALA A 54 -3.93 2.30 -21.66
C ALA A 54 -2.93 2.87 -20.65
N ALA A 55 -2.39 4.07 -20.90
CA ALA A 55 -1.50 4.75 -19.97
C ALA A 55 -2.20 5.09 -18.65
N LEU A 56 -3.43 5.62 -18.70
CA LEU A 56 -4.23 5.92 -17.51
C LEU A 56 -4.51 4.66 -16.67
N TRP A 57 -4.92 3.56 -17.30
CA TRP A 57 -5.11 2.27 -16.62
C TRP A 57 -3.81 1.75 -15.99
N THR A 58 -2.68 1.91 -16.67
CA THR A 58 -1.37 1.50 -16.15
C THR A 58 -0.96 2.31 -14.93
N VAL A 59 -1.13 3.64 -14.97
CA VAL A 59 -0.88 4.52 -13.83
C VAL A 59 -1.79 4.15 -12.66
N LEU A 60 -3.07 3.90 -12.91
CA LEU A 60 -4.02 3.47 -11.89
C LEU A 60 -3.61 2.13 -11.26
N CYS A 61 -3.18 1.15 -12.06
CA CYS A 61 -2.70 -0.14 -11.58
C CYS A 61 -1.48 0.00 -10.66
N ILE A 62 -0.52 0.87 -11.03
CA ILE A 62 0.65 1.18 -10.22
C ILE A 62 0.22 1.82 -8.88
N LEU A 63 -0.64 2.84 -8.93
CA LEU A 63 -1.13 3.53 -7.73
C LEU A 63 -1.86 2.58 -6.79
N MET A 64 -2.74 1.72 -7.32
CA MET A 64 -3.44 0.71 -6.53
C MET A 64 -2.46 -0.28 -5.90
N THR A 65 -1.43 -0.72 -6.61
CA THR A 65 -0.40 -1.61 -6.05
C THR A 65 0.38 -0.95 -4.91
N LEU A 66 0.73 0.34 -5.06
CA LEU A 66 1.39 1.11 -4.01
C LEU A 66 0.48 1.29 -2.79
N LEU A 67 -0.80 1.58 -3.00
CA LEU A 67 -1.80 1.69 -1.94
C LEU A 67 -1.99 0.36 -1.22
N LEU A 68 -2.04 -0.77 -1.93
CA LEU A 68 -2.12 -2.09 -1.31
C LEU A 68 -0.92 -2.33 -0.39
N ARG A 69 0.31 -2.05 -0.86
CA ARG A 69 1.52 -2.16 -0.02
C ARG A 69 1.47 -1.24 1.19
N LYS A 70 1.02 0.01 1.02
CA LYS A 70 0.93 0.98 2.11
C LYS A 70 -0.11 0.58 3.16
N VAL A 71 -1.32 0.20 2.75
CA VAL A 71 -2.38 -0.24 3.65
C VAL A 71 -2.03 -1.58 4.30
N HIS A 72 -1.44 -2.52 3.56
CA HIS A 72 -0.99 -3.79 4.14
C HIS A 72 0.16 -3.58 5.14
N SER A 73 1.11 -2.69 4.83
CA SER A 73 2.16 -2.28 5.76
C SER A 73 1.58 -1.59 6.97
N ALA A 74 0.62 -0.68 6.82
CA ALA A 74 -0.04 -0.02 7.93
C ALA A 74 -0.79 -1.03 8.80
N TYR A 75 -1.51 -1.98 8.19
CA TYR A 75 -2.20 -3.07 8.87
C TYR A 75 -1.22 -3.99 9.65
N ARG A 76 -0.04 -4.27 9.09
CA ARG A 76 1.02 -5.00 9.81
C ARG A 76 1.70 -4.16 10.88
N ARG A 77 1.93 -2.88 10.63
CA ARG A 77 2.66 -1.95 11.52
C ARG A 77 1.78 -1.31 12.58
N SER A 78 0.45 -1.40 12.50
CA SER A 78 -0.42 -1.05 13.62
C SER A 78 -0.22 -1.97 14.84
N GLY A 79 0.64 -3.00 14.72
CA GLY A 79 1.30 -3.68 15.84
C GLY A 79 2.40 -2.87 16.57
N ALA A 80 2.70 -1.62 16.16
CA ALA A 80 3.56 -0.65 16.88
C ALA A 80 3.00 -0.22 18.26
N SER A 81 1.90 -0.85 18.68
CA SER A 81 1.53 -0.96 20.09
C SER A 81 2.73 -1.30 20.96
N PHE A 82 3.75 -2.03 20.50
CA PHE A 82 4.91 -2.37 21.35
C PHE A 82 5.80 -1.16 21.71
N GLU A 83 6.17 -0.32 20.76
CA GLU A 83 6.99 0.88 21.02
C GLU A 83 6.20 1.94 21.81
N LYS A 84 4.92 2.11 21.47
CA LYS A 84 4.02 3.00 22.21
C LYS A 84 3.67 2.45 23.60
N ALA A 85 3.49 1.14 23.76
CA ALA A 85 3.30 0.50 25.06
C ALA A 85 4.60 0.47 25.88
N GLN A 86 5.78 0.38 25.27
CA GLN A 86 7.06 0.58 25.97
C GLN A 86 7.17 2.02 26.47
N GLY A 87 6.78 3.01 25.65
CA GLY A 87 6.71 4.41 26.08
C GLY A 87 5.73 4.65 27.23
N GLU A 88 4.52 4.06 27.15
CA GLU A 88 3.52 4.17 28.21
C GLU A 88 3.89 3.37 29.47
N PHE A 89 4.53 2.20 29.32
CA PHE A 89 5.03 1.38 30.42
C PHE A 89 6.20 2.05 31.15
N ALA A 90 7.18 2.60 30.41
CA ALA A 90 8.28 3.36 30.99
C ALA A 90 7.77 4.61 31.72
N ARG A 91 6.78 5.30 31.15
CA ARG A 91 6.14 6.46 31.79
C ARG A 91 5.31 6.04 33.02
N GLY A 92 4.68 4.88 32.99
CA GLY A 92 3.96 4.28 34.11
C GLY A 92 4.86 3.84 35.26
N ILE A 93 6.02 3.23 34.96
CA ILE A 93 7.04 2.89 35.97
C ILE A 93 7.67 4.15 36.56
N ALA A 94 8.06 5.11 35.72
CA ALA A 94 8.73 6.33 36.16
C ALA A 94 7.84 7.23 37.03
N SER A 95 6.52 7.19 36.86
CA SER A 95 5.55 7.95 37.67
C SER A 95 5.06 7.19 38.92
N ASN A 96 5.44 5.92 39.09
CA ASN A 96 4.98 5.11 40.20
C ASN A 96 5.75 5.46 41.49
N LYS A 97 5.05 6.02 42.47
CA LYS A 97 5.62 6.41 43.77
C LYS A 97 6.29 5.26 44.53
N ASN A 98 5.82 4.01 44.36
CA ASN A 98 6.45 2.84 44.98
C ASN A 98 7.80 2.52 44.34
N VAL A 99 7.92 2.67 43.02
CA VAL A 99 9.19 2.50 42.29
C VAL A 99 10.15 3.65 42.62
N GLN A 100 9.66 4.88 42.69
CA GLN A 100 10.45 6.04 43.11
C GLN A 100 10.97 5.89 44.54
N ASN A 101 10.13 5.41 45.47
CA ASN A 101 10.53 5.16 46.85
C ASN A 101 11.56 4.03 46.96
N ALA A 102 11.36 2.90 46.27
CA ALA A 102 12.32 1.80 46.24
C ALA A 102 13.67 2.22 45.63
N ALA A 103 13.65 3.02 44.55
CA ALA A 103 14.87 3.59 43.98
C ALA A 103 15.57 4.56 44.95
N ALA A 104 14.81 5.41 45.65
CA ALA A 104 15.35 6.30 46.67
C ALA A 104 15.97 5.54 47.85
N GLU A 105 15.38 4.42 48.28
CA GLU A 105 15.95 3.54 49.31
C GLU A 105 17.21 2.82 48.84
N ALA A 106 17.24 2.33 47.59
CA ALA A 106 18.44 1.71 47.02
C ALA A 106 19.60 2.71 46.89
N VAL A 107 19.31 3.96 46.52
CA VAL A 107 20.29 5.05 46.49
C VAL A 107 20.80 5.36 47.90
N LYS A 108 19.93 5.46 48.89
CA LYS A 108 20.32 5.65 50.30
C LYS A 108 21.17 4.48 50.83
N GLY A 109 20.86 3.25 50.47
CA GLY A 109 21.65 2.07 50.83
C GLY A 109 23.01 2.00 50.13
N GLY A 110 23.13 2.55 48.92
CA GLY A 110 24.38 2.63 48.15
C GLY A 110 25.35 3.72 48.64
N PHE A 111 24.83 4.82 49.19
CA PHE A 111 25.62 5.90 49.79
C PHE A 111 26.05 5.63 51.25
N SER A 112 25.64 4.50 51.84
CA SER A 112 26.02 4.08 53.20
C SER A 112 27.24 3.13 53.23
N LYS A 113 28.00 3.05 52.13
CA LYS A 113 29.32 2.38 52.08
C LYS A 113 30.45 3.39 52.06
#